data_AF-A0A349TEM3-F1
#
_entry.id   AF-A0A349TEM3-F1
#
_cell.length_a   1.000
_cell.length_b   1.000
_cell.length_c   1.000
_cell.angle_alpha   90.00
_cell.angle_beta   90.00
_cell.angle_gamma   90.00
#
_symmetry.space_group_name_H-M   'P 1'
#
loop_
_entity.id
_entity.type
_entity.pdbx_description
1 polymer ?
#
loop_
_entity_poly.entity_id
_entity_poly.type
_entity_poly.pdbx_seq_one_letter_code
_entity_poly.pdbx_strand_id
1 'polypeptide(L)'
;DPSYAGQIVTFTFPHIGNVGANPEDIESRVQGAVGCITREDVTPPSNFRSEQTFTEWMAEHGKIGLSGVDTRALTRKIRLAGAPNAVIAHSPDGEFDIPVLLAKAQEWA
;
A
#
# COMPACT_ATOMS: atom_id res chain seq x y z
N ASP A 1 10.60 1.19 -7.45
CA ASP A 1 10.96 2.62 -7.42
C ASP A 1 11.33 3.18 -6.02
N PRO A 2 12.58 3.69 -5.84
CA PRO A 2 13.04 4.44 -4.67
C PRO A 2 12.32 5.77 -4.39
N SER A 3 11.69 6.38 -5.40
CA SER A 3 11.04 7.70 -5.28
C SER A 3 9.87 7.72 -4.29
N TYR A 4 9.31 6.55 -3.99
CA TYR A 4 8.22 6.35 -3.02
C TYR A 4 8.72 6.02 -1.60
N ALA A 5 10.02 6.14 -1.32
CA ALA A 5 10.54 5.90 0.03
C ALA A 5 9.77 6.72 1.08
N GLY A 6 9.27 6.05 2.11
CA GLY A 6 8.47 6.67 3.18
C GLY A 6 7.03 7.03 2.78
N GLN A 7 6.56 6.66 1.59
CA GLN A 7 5.22 7.01 1.10
C GLN A 7 4.29 5.80 1.05
N ILE A 8 2.99 6.07 1.21
CA ILE A 8 1.91 5.13 0.95
C ILE A 8 1.40 5.37 -0.48
N VAL A 9 1.44 4.34 -1.32
CA VAL A 9 0.98 4.46 -2.71
C VAL A 9 -0.51 4.17 -2.79
N THR A 10 -1.32 5.14 -3.25
CA THR A 10 -2.73 4.91 -3.59
C THR A 10 -2.85 4.58 -5.07
N PHE A 11 -3.25 3.36 -5.40
CA PHE A 11 -3.44 2.96 -6.78
C PHE A 11 -4.79 3.44 -7.33
N THR A 12 -4.76 4.04 -8.52
CA THR A 12 -5.97 4.47 -9.23
C THR A 12 -6.60 3.33 -10.04
N PHE A 13 -5.80 2.38 -10.50
CA PHE A 13 -6.31 1.16 -11.14
C PHE A 13 -6.89 0.23 -10.06
N PRO A 14 -8.11 -0.30 -10.24
CA PRO A 14 -8.82 -0.96 -9.14
C PRO A 14 -8.25 -2.35 -8.77
N HIS A 15 -7.80 -3.13 -9.75
CA HIS A 15 -7.31 -4.49 -9.54
C HIS A 15 -5.78 -4.53 -9.48
N ILE A 16 -5.25 -4.58 -8.26
CA ILE A 16 -3.81 -4.65 -8.01
C ILE A 16 -3.45 -6.07 -7.58
N GLY A 17 -2.33 -6.59 -8.10
CA GLY A 17 -1.83 -7.94 -7.81
C GLY A 17 -2.30 -9.03 -8.77
N ASN A 18 -3.00 -8.68 -9.85
CA ASN A 18 -3.52 -9.64 -10.86
C ASN A 18 -2.45 -10.51 -11.53
N VAL A 19 -1.20 -10.07 -11.58
CA VAL A 19 -0.06 -10.82 -12.14
C VAL A 19 0.88 -11.38 -11.08
N GLY A 20 0.56 -11.21 -9.80
CA GLY A 20 1.40 -11.66 -8.68
C GLY A 20 2.67 -10.84 -8.57
N ALA A 21 3.72 -11.46 -8.04
CA ALA A 21 5.05 -10.90 -7.94
C ALA A 21 6.11 -11.91 -8.41
N ASN A 22 7.23 -11.38 -8.90
CA ASN A 22 8.43 -12.15 -9.26
C ASN A 22 9.69 -11.29 -9.04
N PRO A 23 10.88 -11.91 -8.90
CA PRO A 23 12.13 -11.18 -8.70
C PRO A 23 12.62 -10.37 -9.92
N GLU A 24 12.22 -10.76 -11.14
CA GLU A 24 12.68 -10.12 -12.38
C GLU A 24 12.14 -8.69 -12.54
N ASP A 25 10.93 -8.44 -12.06
CA ASP A 25 10.25 -7.13 -12.16
C ASP A 25 10.68 -6.14 -11.05
N ILE A 26 11.66 -6.50 -10.22
CA ILE A 26 12.18 -5.64 -9.15
C ILE A 26 13.16 -4.61 -9.71
N GLU A 27 12.71 -3.36 -9.82
CA GLU A 27 13.51 -2.25 -10.36
C GLU A 27 14.67 -1.80 -9.45
N SER A 28 14.60 -2.05 -8.14
CA SER A 28 15.62 -1.62 -7.19
C SER A 28 15.59 -2.43 -5.90
N ARG A 29 16.76 -2.54 -5.26
CA ARG A 29 16.94 -3.19 -3.95
C ARG A 29 16.86 -2.22 -2.77
N VAL A 30 16.66 -0.93 -3.01
CA VAL A 30 16.50 0.08 -1.95
C VAL A 30 15.04 0.15 -1.49
N GLN A 31 14.81 0.74 -0.31
CA GLN A 31 13.47 0.92 0.23
C GLN A 31 12.61 1.78 -0.72
N GLY A 32 11.45 1.24 -1.08
CA GLY A 32 10.41 1.97 -1.82
C GLY A 32 9.24 2.31 -0.90
N ALA A 33 8.02 2.31 -1.47
CA ALA A 33 6.79 2.54 -0.72
C ALA A 33 6.68 1.67 0.54
N VAL A 34 6.23 2.29 1.64
CA VAL A 34 6.03 1.63 2.95
C VAL A 34 4.70 0.88 3.03
N GLY A 35 3.79 1.18 2.11
CA GLY A 35 2.51 0.49 2.00
C GLY A 35 1.71 0.93 0.78
N CYS A 36 0.52 0.37 0.62
CA CYS A 36 -0.37 0.75 -0.48
C CYS A 36 -1.85 0.72 -0.12
N ILE A 37 -2.64 1.43 -0.94
CA ILE A 37 -4.10 1.46 -0.88
C ILE A 37 -4.66 1.04 -2.23
N THR A 38 -5.62 0.11 -2.22
CA THR A 38 -6.28 -0.43 -3.41
C THR A 38 -7.80 -0.30 -3.30
N ARG A 39 -8.48 -0.35 -4.46
CA ARG A 39 -9.94 -0.28 -4.51
C ARG A 39 -10.58 -1.63 -4.27
N GLU A 40 -10.11 -2.64 -4.99
CA GLU A 40 -10.61 -4.01 -4.87
C GLU A 40 -9.66 -4.83 -4.01
N ASP A 41 -10.21 -5.91 -3.45
CA ASP A 41 -9.41 -6.91 -2.76
C ASP A 41 -8.44 -7.57 -3.74
N VAL A 42 -7.25 -7.91 -3.22
CA VAL A 42 -6.24 -8.62 -3.99
C VAL A 42 -6.72 -10.04 -4.21
N THR A 43 -6.86 -10.42 -5.48
CA THR A 43 -7.27 -11.77 -5.88
C THR A 43 -6.05 -12.64 -6.19
N PRO A 44 -6.21 -13.98 -6.26
CA PRO A 44 -5.16 -14.85 -6.76
C PRO A 44 -4.65 -14.39 -8.13
N PRO A 45 -3.33 -14.45 -8.37
CA PRO A 45 -2.75 -13.98 -9.62
C PRO A 45 -2.98 -14.97 -10.77
N SER A 46 -2.98 -14.45 -11.99
CA SER A 46 -3.10 -15.25 -13.21
C SER A 46 -2.07 -14.78 -14.24
N ASN A 47 -0.81 -15.18 -14.03
CA ASN A 47 0.29 -14.90 -14.93
C ASN A 47 1.33 -16.03 -14.87
N PHE A 48 1.87 -16.45 -16.02
CA PHE A 48 2.86 -17.52 -16.10
C PHE A 48 4.19 -17.17 -15.42
N ARG A 49 4.49 -15.88 -15.22
CA ARG A 49 5.66 -15.37 -14.50
C ARG A 49 5.41 -15.19 -13.01
N SER A 50 4.21 -15.45 -12.51
CA SER A 50 3.91 -15.28 -11.08
C SER A 50 4.61 -16.35 -10.27
N GLU A 51 5.52 -15.95 -9.38
CA GLU A 51 6.19 -16.87 -8.45
C GLU A 51 5.51 -16.87 -7.06
N GLN A 52 4.88 -15.76 -6.69
CA GLN A 52 4.11 -15.62 -5.44
C GLN A 52 2.97 -14.61 -5.57
N THR A 53 2.04 -14.61 -4.61
CA THR A 53 0.96 -13.62 -4.58
C THR A 53 1.49 -12.24 -4.18
N PHE A 54 0.78 -11.19 -4.59
CA PHE A 54 1.14 -9.82 -4.23
C PHE A 54 1.09 -9.60 -2.70
N THR A 55 0.13 -10.19 -2.01
CA THR A 55 -0.01 -10.11 -0.55
C THR A 55 1.13 -10.78 0.20
N GLU A 56 1.56 -11.98 -0.25
CA GLU A 56 2.72 -12.67 0.34
C GLU A 56 3.98 -11.84 0.15
N TRP A 57 4.19 -11.32 -1.07
CA TRP A 57 5.31 -10.43 -1.35
C TRP A 57 5.33 -9.20 -0.45
N MET A 58 4.20 -8.53 -0.23
CA MET A 58 4.15 -7.39 0.68
C MET A 58 4.51 -7.79 2.12
N ALA A 59 3.97 -8.90 2.61
CA ALA A 59 4.22 -9.39 3.96
C ALA A 59 5.71 -9.72 4.19
N GLU A 60 6.34 -10.42 3.25
CA GLU A 60 7.78 -10.75 3.28
C GLU A 60 8.67 -9.50 3.31
N HIS A 61 8.22 -8.41 2.66
CA HIS A 61 8.95 -7.14 2.62
C HIS A 61 8.54 -6.18 3.74
N GLY A 62 7.75 -6.63 4.72
CA GLY A 62 7.31 -5.82 5.86
C GLY A 62 6.41 -4.64 5.49
N LYS A 63 5.67 -4.76 4.37
CA LYS A 63 4.77 -3.71 3.86
C LYS A 63 3.33 -3.96 4.29
N ILE A 64 2.60 -2.88 4.50
CA ILE A 64 1.18 -2.91 4.87
C ILE A 64 0.28 -2.45 3.72
N GLY A 65 -0.90 -3.05 3.58
CA GLY A 65 -1.88 -2.71 2.56
C GLY A 65 -3.28 -2.49 3.13
N LEU A 66 -4.08 -1.68 2.45
CA LEU A 66 -5.50 -1.48 2.73
C LEU A 66 -6.32 -1.55 1.43
N SER A 67 -7.23 -2.51 1.34
CA SER A 67 -8.17 -2.67 0.22
C SER A 67 -9.57 -2.16 0.57
N GLY A 68 -10.47 -2.14 -0.42
CA GLY A 68 -11.87 -1.71 -0.22
C GLY A 68 -12.07 -0.19 -0.10
N VAL A 69 -11.03 0.61 -0.34
CA VAL A 69 -11.10 2.07 -0.25
C VAL A 69 -11.60 2.66 -1.57
N ASP A 70 -12.48 3.66 -1.53
CA ASP A 70 -12.78 4.47 -2.72
C ASP A 70 -11.55 5.31 -3.12
N THR A 71 -10.63 4.69 -3.85
CA THR A 71 -9.39 5.33 -4.30
C THR A 71 -9.66 6.49 -5.25
N ARG A 72 -10.81 6.53 -5.94
CA ARG A 72 -11.19 7.67 -6.77
C ARG A 72 -11.53 8.89 -5.91
N ALA A 73 -12.30 8.71 -4.85
CA ALA A 73 -12.59 9.77 -3.89
C ALA A 73 -11.32 10.25 -3.18
N LEU A 74 -10.46 9.31 -2.76
CA LEU A 74 -9.18 9.62 -2.11
C LEU A 74 -8.23 10.40 -3.04
N THR A 75 -8.05 9.94 -4.28
CA THR A 75 -7.22 10.64 -5.28
C THR A 75 -7.76 12.04 -5.57
N ARG A 76 -9.09 12.22 -5.65
CA ARG A 76 -9.69 13.56 -5.77
C ARG A 76 -9.38 14.45 -4.56
N LYS A 77 -9.46 13.91 -3.35
CA LYS A 77 -9.13 14.64 -2.12
C LYS A 77 -7.67 15.08 -2.10
N ILE A 78 -6.74 14.17 -2.40
CA ILE A 78 -5.30 14.46 -2.49
C ILE A 78 -5.03 15.53 -3.56
N ARG A 79 -5.66 15.42 -4.73
CA ARG A 79 -5.48 16.39 -5.82
C ARG A 79 -5.93 17.81 -5.43
N LEU A 80 -6.98 17.93 -4.60
CA LEU A 80 -7.55 19.22 -4.22
C LEU A 80 -6.89 19.83 -2.98
N ALA A 81 -6.47 19.01 -2.02
CA ALA A 81 -5.98 19.47 -0.71
C ALA A 81 -4.48 19.21 -0.49
N GLY A 82 -3.79 18.57 -1.42
CA GLY A 82 -2.44 18.04 -1.23
C GLY A 82 -2.43 16.65 -0.59
N ALA A 83 -1.29 15.98 -0.68
CA ALA A 83 -1.08 14.67 -0.04
C ALA A 83 -0.87 14.87 1.46
N PRO A 84 -1.74 14.31 2.33
CA PRO A 84 -1.50 14.33 3.76
C PRO A 84 -0.51 13.24 4.15
N ASN A 85 0.14 13.42 5.30
CA ASN A 85 0.72 12.30 6.01
C ASN A 85 -0.40 11.40 6.53
N ALA A 86 -0.17 10.08 6.51
CA ALA A 86 -1.17 9.09 6.90
C ALA A 86 -0.49 7.87 7.52
N VAL A 87 -1.27 7.12 8.29
CA VAL A 87 -0.86 5.85 8.89
C VAL A 87 -1.87 4.78 8.54
N ILE A 88 -1.38 3.61 8.15
CA ILE A 88 -2.18 2.37 8.07
C ILE A 88 -1.79 1.53 9.29
N ALA A 89 -2.79 1.05 10.01
CA ALA A 89 -2.59 0.20 11.17
C ALA A 89 -3.41 -1.08 11.03
N HIS A 90 -2.86 -2.18 11.54
CA HIS A 90 -3.53 -3.47 11.60
C HIS A 90 -3.44 -4.01 13.03
N SER A 91 -4.58 -4.40 13.59
CA SER A 91 -4.70 -4.99 14.93
C SER A 91 -5.67 -6.18 14.83
N PRO A 92 -5.23 -7.42 15.10
CA PRO A 92 -6.11 -8.59 15.05
C PRO A 92 -7.31 -8.49 15.99
N ASP A 93 -7.13 -7.85 17.14
CA ASP A 93 -8.18 -7.66 18.16
C ASP A 93 -9.08 -6.45 17.85
N GLY A 94 -8.76 -5.68 16.80
CA GLY A 94 -9.50 -4.47 16.41
C GLY A 94 -9.27 -3.28 17.35
N GLU A 95 -8.31 -3.37 18.27
CA GLU A 95 -7.96 -2.29 19.18
C GLU A 95 -6.96 -1.33 18.53
N PHE A 96 -7.32 -0.05 18.47
CA PHE A 96 -6.48 1.01 17.90
C PHE A 96 -6.39 2.22 18.83
N ASP A 97 -5.18 2.60 19.20
CA ASP A 97 -4.92 3.86 19.91
C ASP A 97 -4.89 5.02 18.90
N ILE A 98 -6.07 5.58 18.63
CA ILE A 98 -6.25 6.66 17.66
C ILE A 98 -5.38 7.89 17.99
N PRO A 99 -5.29 8.38 19.23
CA PRO A 99 -4.37 9.46 19.59
C PRO A 99 -2.91 9.19 19.16
N VAL A 100 -2.39 7.99 19.43
CA VAL A 100 -1.02 7.62 19.05
C VAL A 100 -0.86 7.55 17.53
N LEU A 101 -1.86 7.02 16.80
CA LEU A 101 -1.81 6.95 15.34
C LEU A 101 -1.86 8.34 14.68
N LEU A 102 -2.63 9.27 15.24
CA LEU A 102 -2.69 10.64 14.77
C LEU A 102 -1.36 11.37 15.02
N ALA A 103 -0.75 11.21 16.19
CA ALA A 103 0.56 11.78 16.48
C ALA A 103 1.62 11.26 15.50
N LYS A 104 1.64 9.94 15.24
CA LYS A 104 2.54 9.34 14.23
C LYS A 104 2.37 9.94 12.83
N ALA A 105 1.13 10.20 12.40
CA ALA A 105 0.88 10.82 11.10
C ALA A 105 1.37 12.28 11.08
N GLN A 106 1.15 13.04 12.15
CA GLN A 106 1.53 14.45 12.24
C GLN A 106 3.06 14.63 12.32
N GLU A 107 3.76 13.72 12.98
CA GLU A 107 5.22 13.77 13.19
C GLU A 107 6.03 13.15 12.05
N TRP A 108 5.38 12.55 11.04
CA TRP A 108 6.06 11.93 9.90
C TRP A 108 6.82 12.98 9.07
N ALA A 109 8.14 12.78 8.94
CA ALA A 109 9.08 13.68 8.26
C ALA A 109 9.89 12.95 7.19
#